data_AF-U2N2R2-F1
#
_entry.id   AF-U2N2R2-F1
#
_cell.length_a   1.000
_cell.length_b   1.000
_cell.length_c   1.000
_cell.angle_alpha   90.00
_cell.angle_beta   90.00
_cell.angle_gamma   90.00
#
_symmetry.space_group_name_H-M   'P 1'
#
loop_
_entity.id
_entity.type
_entity.pdbx_description
1 polymer ?
#
loop_
_entity_poly.entity_id
_entity_poly.type
_entity_poly.pdbx_seq_one_letter_code
_entity_poly.pdbx_strand_id
1 'polypeptide(L)'
;MVKNEIIKALKEKGVSDIEEIKYKRGYLLVKFFYDFDDDEISAARSYSNEEGTYESETEEWFKELYLPYLYDISLDNVEEYIEEITEEYEIQGQFVAYDVDINNPTFGEFLAIFSEDEEEVDIDEVVEELDL
;
A
#
# COMPACT_ATOMS: atom_id res chain seq x y z
N MET A 1 -2.67 -2.78 22.61
CA MET A 1 -2.69 -2.41 21.19
C MET A 1 -3.79 -1.42 20.95
N VAL A 2 -3.46 -0.20 20.53
CA VAL A 2 -4.39 0.89 20.16
C VAL A 2 -5.04 0.68 18.79
N LYS A 3 -5.48 -0.56 18.53
CA LYS A 3 -6.00 -1.02 17.23
C LYS A 3 -7.02 -0.09 16.57
N ASN A 4 -8.00 0.38 17.33
CA ASN A 4 -9.06 1.23 16.78
C ASN A 4 -8.53 2.60 16.36
N GLU A 5 -7.50 3.12 17.03
CA GLU A 5 -6.84 4.37 16.65
C GLU A 5 -6.01 4.16 15.38
N ILE A 6 -5.26 3.05 15.26
CA ILE A 6 -4.51 2.70 14.04
C ILE A 6 -5.45 2.60 12.82
N ILE A 7 -6.55 1.86 12.93
CA ILE A 7 -7.55 1.74 11.85
C ILE A 7 -8.15 3.10 11.50
N LYS A 8 -8.33 3.97 12.50
CA LYS A 8 -8.87 5.32 12.28
C LYS A 8 -7.84 6.22 11.59
N ALA A 9 -6.57 6.17 12.00
CA ALA A 9 -5.48 6.91 11.38
C ALA A 9 -5.33 6.53 9.90
N LEU A 10 -5.34 5.24 9.57
CA LEU A 10 -5.35 4.76 8.19
C LEU A 10 -6.53 5.37 7.39
N LYS A 11 -7.74 5.36 7.94
CA LYS A 11 -8.91 5.98 7.27
C LYS A 11 -8.77 7.49 7.08
N GLU A 12 -8.16 8.18 8.04
CA GLU A 12 -7.92 9.62 7.96
C GLU A 12 -6.86 9.97 6.89
N LYS A 13 -5.95 9.04 6.60
CA LYS A 13 -4.96 9.11 5.52
C LYS A 13 -5.50 8.77 4.13
N GLY A 14 -6.78 8.39 4.03
CA GLY A 14 -7.46 8.23 2.73
C GLY A 14 -7.41 6.81 2.14
N VAL A 15 -6.91 5.81 2.87
CA VAL A 15 -7.01 4.42 2.42
C VAL A 15 -8.43 3.88 2.59
N SER A 16 -8.83 2.97 1.70
CA SER A 16 -10.17 2.40 1.64
C SER A 16 -10.20 0.90 1.93
N ASP A 17 -11.43 0.38 2.12
CA ASP A 17 -11.73 -1.05 2.27
C ASP A 17 -10.82 -1.82 3.25
N ILE A 18 -10.52 -1.19 4.39
CA ILE A 18 -9.71 -1.78 5.46
C ILE A 18 -10.39 -3.04 6.00
N GLU A 19 -9.78 -4.18 5.73
CA GLU A 19 -10.16 -5.52 6.18
C GLU A 19 -9.13 -6.04 7.19
N GLU A 20 -9.58 -6.40 8.38
CA GLU A 20 -8.72 -7.06 9.36
C GLU A 20 -8.61 -8.56 9.07
N ILE A 21 -7.38 -9.05 8.99
CA ILE A 21 -7.08 -10.48 8.84
C ILE A 21 -6.69 -11.05 10.20
N LYS A 22 -7.29 -12.19 10.55
CA LYS A 22 -7.03 -12.84 11.84
C LYS A 22 -5.64 -13.51 11.81
N TYR A 23 -4.75 -13.07 12.69
CA TYR A 23 -3.41 -13.62 12.84
C TYR A 23 -3.11 -14.10 14.28
N LYS A 24 -2.15 -13.47 14.97
CA LYS A 24 -1.73 -13.79 16.35
C LYS A 24 -2.19 -12.70 17.32
N ARG A 25 -2.30 -13.04 18.62
CA ARG A 25 -2.66 -12.06 19.66
C ARG A 25 -1.50 -11.06 19.81
N GLY A 26 -1.83 -9.76 19.86
CA GLY A 26 -0.83 -8.70 19.98
C GLY A 26 -0.53 -8.01 18.64
N TYR A 27 -0.94 -8.64 17.54
CA TYR A 27 -0.75 -8.11 16.19
C TYR A 27 -2.06 -7.58 15.61
N LEU A 28 -1.96 -6.54 14.79
CA LEU A 28 -3.00 -6.08 13.88
C LEU A 28 -2.52 -6.31 12.46
N LEU A 29 -3.14 -7.25 11.76
CA LEU A 29 -2.93 -7.46 10.33
C LEU A 29 -4.13 -6.90 9.58
N VAL A 30 -3.87 -5.96 8.66
CA VAL A 30 -4.91 -5.30 7.88
C VAL A 30 -4.55 -5.28 6.41
N LYS A 31 -5.52 -5.65 5.57
CA LYS A 31 -5.49 -5.39 4.14
C LYS A 31 -6.27 -4.11 3.85
N PHE A 32 -5.78 -3.27 2.97
CA PHE A 32 -6.46 -2.04 2.55
C PHE A 32 -6.05 -1.65 1.14
N PHE A 33 -6.73 -0.63 0.60
CA PHE A 33 -6.44 -0.11 -0.73
C PHE A 33 -6.03 1.37 -0.66
N TYR A 34 -5.00 1.71 -1.42
CA TYR A 34 -4.64 3.10 -1.72
C TYR A 34 -5.35 3.50 -3.01
N ASP A 35 -6.34 4.39 -2.94
CA ASP A 35 -7.04 4.90 -4.12
C ASP A 35 -6.29 6.08 -4.71
N PHE A 36 -5.83 5.95 -5.97
CA PHE A 36 -5.13 7.04 -6.64
C PHE A 36 -6.08 8.20 -6.93
N ASP A 37 -5.65 9.41 -6.65
CA ASP A 37 -6.42 10.60 -7.01
C ASP A 37 -6.25 11.00 -8.49
N ASP A 38 -7.10 11.91 -8.96
CA ASP A 38 -7.10 12.36 -10.35
C ASP A 38 -5.76 13.00 -10.74
N ASP A 39 -5.07 13.65 -9.80
CA ASP A 39 -3.81 14.35 -10.04
C ASP A 39 -2.67 13.32 -10.18
N GLU A 40 -2.64 12.28 -9.35
CA GLU A 40 -1.69 11.16 -9.43
C GLU A 40 -1.86 10.37 -10.73
N ILE A 41 -3.11 10.04 -11.09
CA ILE A 41 -3.43 9.38 -12.37
C ILE A 41 -2.98 10.25 -13.55
N SER A 42 -3.22 11.56 -13.48
CA SER A 42 -2.80 12.50 -14.53
C SER A 42 -1.27 12.61 -14.62
N ALA A 43 -0.58 12.62 -13.48
CA ALA A 43 0.88 12.65 -13.42
C ALA A 43 1.48 11.38 -14.03
N ALA A 44 0.97 10.21 -13.66
CA ALA A 44 1.39 8.93 -14.21
C ALA A 44 1.22 8.88 -15.74
N ARG A 45 0.06 9.30 -16.25
CA ARG A 45 -0.19 9.37 -17.69
C ARG A 45 0.79 10.31 -18.40
N SER A 46 1.04 11.47 -17.81
CA SER A 46 1.94 12.47 -18.39
C SER A 46 3.36 11.94 -18.45
N TYR A 47 3.86 11.39 -17.34
CA TYR A 47 5.17 10.74 -17.26
C TYR A 47 5.33 9.65 -18.32
N SER A 48 4.39 8.70 -18.38
CA SER A 48 4.50 7.58 -19.31
C SER A 48 4.40 7.99 -20.79
N ASN A 49 3.67 9.06 -21.10
CA ASN A 49 3.60 9.61 -22.46
C ASN A 49 4.87 10.37 -22.86
N GLU A 50 5.57 10.99 -21.92
CA GLU A 50 6.78 11.78 -22.17
C GLU A 50 8.06 10.92 -22.21
N GLU A 51 8.16 9.93 -21.32
CA GLU A 51 9.35 9.08 -21.19
C GLU A 51 9.32 7.85 -22.11
N GLY A 52 8.13 7.46 -22.58
CA GLY A 52 7.92 6.27 -23.38
C GLY A 52 8.17 6.45 -24.88
N THR A 53 8.56 5.35 -25.54
CA THR A 53 8.51 5.25 -27.02
C THR A 53 7.34 4.39 -27.52
N TYR A 54 6.60 3.78 -26.59
CA TYR A 54 5.40 2.99 -26.88
C TYR A 54 4.23 3.91 -27.25
N GLU A 55 3.30 3.40 -28.07
CA GLU A 55 2.03 4.09 -28.28
C GLU A 55 1.26 4.14 -26.95
N SER A 56 0.62 5.27 -26.66
CA SER A 56 -0.14 5.44 -25.42
C SER A 56 -1.22 4.38 -25.27
N GLU A 57 -1.39 3.89 -24.04
CA GLU A 57 -2.41 2.90 -23.67
C GLU A 57 -2.24 1.50 -24.31
N THR A 58 -1.07 1.18 -24.87
CA THR A 58 -0.73 -0.22 -25.18
C THR A 58 -0.36 -1.00 -23.93
N GLU A 59 -0.35 -2.33 -24.03
CA GLU A 59 0.03 -3.22 -22.93
C GLU A 59 1.47 -2.93 -22.44
N GLU A 60 2.41 -2.71 -23.35
CA GLU A 60 3.79 -2.34 -23.01
C GLU A 60 3.87 -0.97 -22.33
N TRP A 61 3.06 0.00 -22.79
CA TRP A 61 2.99 1.32 -22.14
C TRP A 61 2.49 1.21 -20.69
N PHE A 62 1.47 0.37 -20.46
CA PHE A 62 0.98 0.10 -19.12
C PHE A 62 2.04 -0.56 -18.23
N LYS A 63 2.63 -1.66 -18.72
CA LYS A 63 3.53 -2.50 -17.92
C LYS A 63 4.88 -1.84 -17.62
N GLU A 64 5.45 -1.13 -18.59
CA GLU A 64 6.83 -0.65 -18.48
C GLU A 64 6.91 0.77 -17.91
N LEU A 65 5.81 1.53 -17.89
CA LEU A 65 5.83 2.95 -17.54
C LEU A 65 4.72 3.34 -16.56
N TYR A 66 3.47 3.06 -16.90
CA TYR A 66 2.33 3.61 -16.13
C TYR A 66 2.10 2.90 -14.81
N LEU A 67 2.02 1.57 -14.82
CA LEU A 67 1.81 0.79 -13.59
C LEU A 67 3.01 0.89 -12.64
N PRO A 68 4.28 0.82 -13.09
CA PRO A 68 5.42 1.04 -12.20
C PRO A 68 5.39 2.41 -11.52
N TYR A 69 5.02 3.46 -12.26
CA TYR A 69 4.94 4.80 -11.69
C TYR A 69 3.83 4.92 -10.63
N LEU A 70 2.66 4.34 -10.87
CA LEU A 70 1.59 4.27 -9.87
C LEU A 70 2.00 3.44 -8.65
N TYR A 71 2.68 2.31 -8.87
CA TYR A 71 3.19 1.48 -7.80
C TYR A 71 4.15 2.26 -6.90
N ASP A 72 5.13 2.96 -7.50
CA ASP A 72 6.08 3.80 -6.77
C ASP A 72 5.37 4.89 -5.94
N ILE A 73 4.41 5.61 -6.53
CA ILE A 73 3.61 6.61 -5.79
C ILE A 73 2.89 5.99 -4.60
N SER A 74 2.23 4.85 -4.81
CA SER A 74 1.48 4.20 -3.73
C SER A 74 2.40 3.70 -2.62
N LEU A 75 3.59 3.20 -2.97
CA LEU A 75 4.60 2.79 -1.99
C LEU A 75 5.05 3.98 -1.14
N ASP A 76 5.47 5.08 -1.77
CA ASP A 76 5.98 6.26 -1.07
C ASP A 76 4.94 6.82 -0.10
N ASN A 77 3.69 6.95 -0.55
CA ASN A 77 2.61 7.48 0.28
C ASN A 77 2.24 6.54 1.44
N VAL A 78 2.16 5.23 1.19
CA VAL A 78 1.86 4.25 2.25
C VAL A 78 3.01 4.15 3.24
N GLU A 79 4.27 4.21 2.80
CA GLU A 79 5.43 4.25 3.69
C GLU A 79 5.33 5.43 4.65
N GLU A 80 5.07 6.65 4.16
CA GLU A 80 4.85 7.83 5.00
C GLU A 80 3.70 7.62 6.01
N TYR A 81 2.59 7.01 5.59
CA TYR A 81 1.45 6.78 6.48
C TYR A 81 1.79 5.78 7.59
N ILE A 82 2.51 4.72 7.27
CA ILE A 82 2.92 3.70 8.24
C ILE A 82 3.97 4.27 9.21
N GLU A 83 4.95 5.02 8.72
CA GLU A 83 5.94 5.71 9.54
C GLU A 83 5.26 6.66 10.54
N GLU A 84 4.35 7.52 10.07
CA GLU A 84 3.63 8.43 10.96
C GLU A 84 2.83 7.70 12.05
N ILE A 85 2.13 6.62 11.69
CA ILE A 85 1.34 5.83 12.64
C ILE A 85 2.24 5.13 13.67
N THR A 86 3.36 4.56 13.21
CA THR A 86 4.28 3.82 14.09
C THR A 86 5.00 4.77 15.06
N GLU A 87 5.38 5.96 14.60
CA GLU A 87 5.93 7.02 15.44
C GLU A 87 4.90 7.59 16.43
N GLU A 88 3.66 7.86 16.00
CA GLU A 88 2.62 8.45 16.85
C GLU A 88 2.26 7.53 18.04
N TYR A 89 2.17 6.23 17.78
CA TYR A 89 1.73 5.25 18.77
C TYR A 89 2.87 4.49 19.46
N GLU A 90 4.12 4.78 19.11
CA GLU A 90 5.31 4.09 19.60
C GLU A 90 5.20 2.55 19.42
N ILE A 91 4.81 2.12 18.22
CA ILE A 91 4.60 0.71 17.84
C ILE A 91 5.48 0.31 16.65
N GLN A 92 5.62 -0.99 16.40
CA GLN A 92 6.23 -1.50 15.18
C GLN A 92 5.21 -1.62 14.05
N GLY A 93 5.66 -1.44 12.81
CA GLY A 93 4.85 -1.61 11.62
C GLY A 93 5.68 -2.01 10.41
N GLN A 94 5.16 -2.92 9.60
CA GLN A 94 5.68 -3.26 8.29
C GLN A 94 4.52 -3.48 7.31
N PHE A 95 4.78 -3.37 6.02
CA PHE A 95 3.79 -3.60 4.99
C PHE A 95 4.40 -4.27 3.75
N VAL A 96 3.56 -4.91 2.96
CA VAL A 96 3.85 -5.34 1.59
C VAL A 96 2.82 -4.72 0.66
N ALA A 97 3.25 -4.42 -0.56
CA ALA A 97 2.40 -3.96 -1.64
C ALA A 97 2.22 -5.07 -2.67
N TYR A 98 1.04 -5.14 -3.27
CA TYR A 98 0.76 -6.01 -4.39
C TYR A 98 0.76 -5.23 -5.71
N ASP A 99 0.99 -5.94 -6.82
CA ASP A 99 0.98 -5.34 -8.16
C ASP A 99 -0.37 -4.66 -8.46
N VAL A 100 -0.31 -3.48 -9.07
CA VAL A 100 -1.49 -2.76 -9.55
C VAL A 100 -2.15 -3.53 -10.70
N ASP A 101 -3.46 -3.82 -10.60
CA ASP A 101 -4.19 -4.53 -11.65
C ASP A 101 -4.25 -3.71 -12.94
N ILE A 102 -3.64 -4.23 -14.01
CA ILE A 102 -3.67 -3.63 -15.35
C ILE A 102 -5.09 -3.40 -15.88
N ASN A 103 -6.06 -4.23 -15.47
CA ASN A 103 -7.46 -4.09 -15.89
C ASN A 103 -8.20 -3.00 -15.11
N ASN A 104 -7.69 -2.62 -13.94
CA ASN A 104 -8.25 -1.57 -13.11
C ASN A 104 -7.17 -0.82 -12.32
N PRO A 105 -6.36 0.02 -12.99
CA PRO A 105 -5.21 0.67 -12.38
C PRO A 105 -5.63 1.98 -11.68
N THR A 106 -6.55 1.84 -10.73
CA THR A 106 -7.13 2.94 -9.95
C THR A 106 -6.82 2.83 -8.47
N PHE A 107 -6.26 1.71 -8.03
CA PHE A 107 -5.84 1.51 -6.65
C PHE A 107 -4.63 0.58 -6.55
N GLY A 108 -3.86 0.71 -5.47
CA GLY A 108 -2.87 -0.26 -5.01
C GLY A 108 -3.41 -1.07 -3.83
N GLU A 109 -3.09 -2.36 -3.76
CA GLU A 109 -3.47 -3.24 -2.65
C GLU A 109 -2.28 -3.43 -1.70
N PHE A 110 -2.55 -3.34 -0.40
CA PHE A 110 -1.54 -3.41 0.64
C PHE A 110 -1.97 -4.33 1.78
N LEU A 111 -0.98 -5.01 2.36
CA LEU A 111 -1.11 -5.72 3.62
C LEU A 111 -0.13 -5.09 4.61
N ALA A 112 -0.62 -4.61 5.76
CA ALA A 112 0.20 -4.07 6.82
C ALA A 112 0.00 -4.80 8.13
N ILE A 113 1.09 -4.97 8.88
CA ILE A 113 1.10 -5.56 10.20
C ILE A 113 1.64 -4.56 11.22
N PHE A 114 0.99 -4.49 12.38
CA PHE A 114 1.41 -3.65 13.51
C PHE A 114 1.51 -4.48 14.79
N SER A 115 2.46 -4.12 15.67
CA SER A 115 2.64 -4.76 16.99
C SER A 115 3.14 -3.77 18.03
N GLU A 116 2.73 -3.95 19.29
CA GLU A 116 3.30 -3.25 20.45
C GLU A 116 4.56 -3.93 21.01
N ASP A 117 4.93 -5.11 20.52
CA ASP A 117 6.15 -5.79 20.95
C ASP A 117 7.41 -5.04 20.48
N GLU A 118 8.46 -5.06 21.30
CA GLU A 118 9.75 -4.45 20.98
C GLU A 118 10.54 -5.24 19.91
N GLU A 119 10.12 -6.48 19.62
CA GLU A 119 10.68 -7.28 18.54
C GLU A 119 10.14 -6.81 17.20
N GLU A 120 11.04 -6.60 16.24
CA GLU A 120 10.69 -6.25 14.87
C GLU A 120 9.74 -7.31 14.29
N VAL A 121 8.69 -6.84 13.63
CA VAL A 121 7.73 -7.71 12.96
C VAL A 121 8.23 -7.97 11.56
N ASP A 122 8.30 -9.23 11.13
CA ASP A 122 8.61 -9.60 9.75
C ASP A 122 7.29 -9.91 9.02
N ILE A 123 6.90 -9.04 8.09
CA ILE A 123 5.67 -9.25 7.32
C ILE A 123 5.80 -10.34 6.25
N ASP A 124 7.00 -10.58 5.71
CA ASP A 124 7.21 -11.62 4.71
C ASP A 124 6.97 -13.00 5.33
N GLU A 125 7.45 -13.23 6.56
CA GLU A 125 7.12 -14.45 7.32
C GLU A 125 5.61 -14.62 7.55
N VAL A 126 4.89 -13.52 7.78
CA VAL A 126 3.43 -13.55 8.03
C VAL A 126 2.67 -13.93 6.76
N VAL A 127 3.07 -13.37 5.62
CA VAL A 127 2.50 -13.69 4.30
C VAL A 127 2.72 -15.17 3.99
N GLU A 128 3.93 -15.67 4.18
CA GLU A 128 4.26 -17.09 4.01
C GLU A 128 3.46 -18.00 4.96
N GLU A 129 3.33 -17.64 6.24
CA GLU A 129 2.57 -18.42 7.24
C GLU A 129 1.08 -18.55 6.91
N LEU A 130 0.51 -17.54 6.25
CA LEU A 130 -0.92 -17.45 5.94
C LEU A 130 -1.29 -17.88 4.52
N ASP A 131 -0.30 -18.28 3.70
CA ASP A 131 -0.46 -18.57 2.27
C ASP A 131 -1.17 -17.40 1.53
N LEU A 132 -0.73 -16.17 1.80
CA LEU A 132 -1.25 -14.92 1.21
C LEU A 132 -0.45 -14.44 -0.01
#